data_AF-A0A4Z1CQ09-F1
#
_entry.id   AF-A0A4Z1CQ09-F1
#
_cell.length_a   1.000
_cell.length_b   1.000
_cell.length_c   1.000
_cell.angle_alpha   90.00
_cell.angle_beta   90.00
_cell.angle_gamma   90.00
#
_symmetry.space_group_name_H-M   'P 1'
#
loop_
_entity.id
_entity.type
_entity.pdbx_description
1 polymer ?
#
loop_
_entity_poly.entity_id
_entity_poly.type
_entity_poly.pdbx_seq_one_letter_code
_entity_poly.pdbx_strand_id
1 'polypeptide(L)'
;MCSSTLLIGWRDPASRHSAVSRTTSVTTSRTGTVRERVGPRRDAAALRTDWFPLRLRRRQHPNQTDRRLPFPLVPQQQPEQQAPPVQRLRVRYAKRGRLRFTSHRDFSRAFERAVFRARIPMAYSSGFNPHPRISYAGAAPTGSASEAEYLELALAEVVVPADVHAQLDEALPPGLDVLEVVESPGGSLSDLLEGSRWRIDLAADRDATTAAVERFLAADETLVERMTKKGMREFDARGAVVSLVVLPEDPAAGGRTSLDVVLRHGTPAVRPDDVLRGLESVAGLPAGEAPLMTRAAQGPLSDSGEVGDPLAARA
;
A
#
# COMPACT_ATOMS: atom_id res chain seq x y z
N MET A 1 36.22 2.68 -32.37
CA MET A 1 35.47 1.54 -31.80
C MET A 1 34.14 2.07 -31.31
N CYS A 2 33.08 1.84 -32.09
CA CYS A 2 31.74 2.36 -31.82
C CYS A 2 31.13 1.65 -30.61
N SER A 3 30.69 2.42 -29.61
CA SER A 3 29.86 1.95 -28.52
C SER A 3 28.40 2.29 -28.85
N SER A 4 27.57 1.26 -28.97
CA SER A 4 26.17 1.37 -29.38
C SER A 4 25.30 1.43 -28.11
N THR A 5 24.80 2.63 -27.78
CA THR A 5 23.82 2.82 -26.71
C THR A 5 22.43 2.48 -27.25
N LEU A 6 21.83 1.42 -26.73
CA LEU A 6 20.47 0.99 -27.09
C LEU A 6 19.45 1.85 -26.33
N LEU A 7 18.86 2.82 -27.02
CA LEU A 7 17.69 3.57 -26.56
C LEU A 7 16.45 2.66 -26.64
N ILE A 8 15.96 2.21 -25.49
CA ILE A 8 14.67 1.52 -25.39
C ILE A 8 13.58 2.60 -25.39
N GLY A 9 12.91 2.74 -26.53
CA GLY A 9 11.80 3.66 -26.72
C GLY A 9 10.60 3.29 -25.86
N TRP A 10 10.15 4.25 -25.04
CA TRP A 10 8.88 4.21 -24.33
C TRP A 10 7.70 4.23 -25.32
N ARG A 11 6.78 3.27 -25.22
CA ARG A 11 5.48 3.31 -25.90
C ARG A 11 4.41 3.85 -24.96
N ASP A 12 3.72 4.86 -25.45
CA ASP A 12 2.59 5.54 -24.82
C ASP A 12 1.29 4.69 -24.92
N PRO A 13 0.58 4.39 -23.81
CA PRO A 13 -0.73 3.75 -23.86
C PRO A 13 -1.85 4.76 -23.53
N ALA A 14 -2.16 5.66 -24.45
CA ALA A 14 -3.32 6.54 -24.33
C ALA A 14 -4.07 6.71 -25.66
N SER A 15 -4.85 5.70 -26.07
CA SER A 15 -5.99 5.93 -26.97
C SER A 15 -7.05 4.84 -26.83
N ARG A 16 -8.09 5.13 -26.04
CA ARG A 16 -9.46 4.58 -26.18
C ARG A 16 -10.36 5.17 -25.10
N HIS A 17 -10.87 6.39 -25.32
CA HIS A 17 -12.09 6.83 -24.65
C HIS A 17 -13.08 7.40 -25.67
N SER A 18 -14.14 6.63 -25.88
CA SER A 18 -15.36 7.00 -26.59
C SER A 18 -16.07 8.13 -25.84
N ALA A 19 -16.41 9.20 -26.57
CA ALA A 19 -17.20 10.30 -26.09
C ALA A 19 -18.62 9.82 -25.70
N VAL A 20 -19.04 10.15 -24.48
CA VAL A 20 -20.47 10.14 -24.09
C VAL A 20 -20.77 11.51 -23.51
N SER A 21 -21.43 12.33 -24.32
CA SER A 21 -21.99 13.62 -23.96
C SER A 21 -23.01 13.47 -22.84
N ARG A 22 -22.83 14.19 -21.72
CA ARG A 22 -23.90 14.40 -20.73
C ARG A 22 -24.20 15.88 -20.61
N THR A 23 -25.42 16.19 -21.00
CA THR A 23 -26.13 17.46 -20.91
C THR A 23 -26.15 17.96 -19.46
N THR A 24 -25.67 19.18 -19.25
CA THR A 24 -25.74 19.90 -17.99
C THR A 24 -27.15 20.50 -17.84
N SER A 25 -27.89 20.08 -16.83
CA SER A 25 -29.11 20.78 -16.41
C SER A 25 -28.82 21.59 -15.15
N VAL A 26 -28.79 22.92 -15.32
CA VAL A 26 -28.72 23.93 -14.27
C VAL A 26 -30.08 24.02 -13.58
N THR A 27 -30.12 23.79 -12.28
CA THR A 27 -31.30 24.09 -11.44
C THR A 27 -30.91 25.11 -10.40
N THR A 28 -31.42 26.33 -10.59
CA THR A 28 -31.36 27.45 -9.65
C THR A 28 -32.36 27.22 -8.53
N SER A 29 -31.94 27.26 -7.26
CA SER A 29 -32.87 27.34 -6.13
C SER A 29 -32.38 28.34 -5.07
N ARG A 30 -33.03 29.51 -5.14
CA ARG A 30 -33.55 30.36 -4.06
C ARG A 30 -32.91 30.29 -2.66
N THR A 31 -32.37 31.44 -2.29
CA THR A 31 -32.07 31.97 -0.94
C THR A 31 -33.09 31.57 0.14
N GLY A 32 -32.60 30.97 1.21
CA GLY A 32 -33.34 30.72 2.46
C GLY A 32 -32.49 31.10 3.67
N THR A 33 -32.88 32.17 4.35
CA THR A 33 -32.23 32.76 5.53
C THR A 33 -32.38 31.84 6.74
N VAL A 34 -31.27 31.41 7.34
CA VAL A 34 -31.28 30.64 8.61
C VAL A 34 -31.37 31.63 9.78
N ARG A 35 -32.49 31.60 10.50
CA ARG A 35 -32.69 32.37 11.74
C ARG A 35 -32.35 31.48 12.93
N GLU A 36 -31.23 31.76 13.58
CA GLU A 36 -30.83 31.22 14.88
C GLU A 36 -31.88 31.59 15.94
N ARG A 37 -32.41 30.60 16.67
CA ARG A 37 -33.16 30.82 17.91
C ARG A 37 -32.38 30.21 19.07
N VAL A 38 -31.79 31.10 19.86
CA VAL A 38 -31.22 30.79 21.18
C VAL A 38 -32.38 30.61 22.17
N GLY A 39 -32.54 29.40 22.69
CA GLY A 39 -33.46 29.08 23.80
C GLY A 39 -32.73 29.10 25.15
N PRO A 40 -33.42 29.45 26.26
CA PRO A 40 -32.76 29.72 27.54
C PRO A 40 -32.34 28.44 28.27
N ARG A 41 -31.16 28.50 28.91
CA ARG A 41 -30.67 27.51 29.88
C ARG A 41 -31.60 27.47 31.09
N ARG A 42 -31.98 26.27 31.54
CA ARG A 42 -32.66 26.04 32.82
C ARG A 42 -31.79 25.19 33.73
N ASP A 43 -31.57 25.73 34.91
CA ASP A 43 -30.78 25.17 36.00
C ASP A 43 -31.41 23.90 36.59
N ALA A 44 -30.53 22.98 36.97
CA ALA A 44 -30.86 21.76 37.68
C ALA A 44 -31.10 22.08 39.17
N ALA A 45 -32.32 21.87 39.65
CA ALA A 45 -32.64 21.89 41.06
C ALA A 45 -33.44 20.64 41.46
N ALA A 46 -32.92 20.03 42.52
CA ALA A 46 -33.36 18.84 43.24
C ALA A 46 -34.88 18.68 43.43
N LEU A 47 -35.36 17.46 43.20
CA LEU A 47 -36.48 16.90 43.95
C LEU A 47 -36.12 15.47 44.37
N ARG A 48 -35.87 15.32 45.67
CA ARG A 48 -35.83 14.04 46.38
C ARG A 48 -37.24 13.48 46.41
N THR A 49 -37.39 12.19 46.15
CA THR A 49 -38.64 11.49 46.44
C THR A 49 -38.30 10.28 47.29
N ASP A 50 -38.81 10.32 48.52
CA ASP A 50 -38.68 9.30 49.55
C ASP A 50 -39.39 8.02 49.12
N TRP A 51 -38.64 6.93 49.00
CA TRP A 51 -39.18 5.59 48.82
C TRP A 51 -39.19 4.85 50.17
N PHE A 52 -40.39 4.65 50.70
CA PHE A 52 -40.65 3.78 51.84
C PHE A 52 -40.23 2.32 51.55
N PRO A 53 -39.67 1.58 52.52
CA PRO A 53 -39.21 0.22 52.30
C PRO A 53 -40.40 -0.75 52.42
N LEU A 54 -40.89 -1.26 51.29
CA LEU A 54 -41.72 -2.45 51.25
C LEU A 54 -40.89 -3.67 51.66
N ARG A 55 -41.13 -4.19 52.88
CA ARG A 55 -40.62 -5.49 53.32
C ARG A 55 -41.23 -6.60 52.47
N LEU A 56 -40.59 -6.92 51.36
CA LEU A 56 -40.82 -8.16 50.62
C LEU A 56 -40.37 -9.33 51.49
N ARG A 57 -41.34 -10.08 52.01
CA ARG A 57 -41.15 -11.37 52.67
C ARG A 57 -40.30 -12.25 51.75
N ARG A 58 -39.11 -12.65 52.21
CA ARG A 58 -38.33 -13.72 51.59
C ARG A 58 -39.21 -14.98 51.55
N ARG A 59 -39.76 -15.32 50.38
CA ARG A 59 -40.17 -16.69 50.11
C ARG A 59 -38.89 -17.51 50.09
N GLN A 60 -38.75 -18.41 51.05
CA GLN A 60 -37.73 -19.45 51.02
C GLN A 60 -38.03 -20.31 49.79
N HIS A 61 -37.21 -20.18 48.75
CA HIS A 61 -37.19 -21.15 47.66
C HIS A 61 -36.63 -22.46 48.24
N PRO A 62 -37.32 -23.59 48.10
CA PRO A 62 -36.77 -24.87 48.53
C PRO A 62 -35.47 -25.12 47.78
N ASN A 63 -34.52 -25.71 48.49
CA ASN A 63 -33.16 -26.02 48.05
C ASN A 63 -33.19 -26.94 46.81
N GLN A 64 -33.36 -26.35 45.62
CA GLN A 64 -33.28 -27.06 44.36
C GLN A 64 -31.81 -27.04 43.96
N THR A 65 -31.13 -28.14 44.30
CA THR A 65 -29.87 -28.50 43.68
C THR A 65 -30.14 -28.68 42.19
N ASP A 66 -30.00 -27.58 41.44
CA ASP A 66 -29.97 -27.58 39.98
C ASP A 66 -28.69 -28.34 39.58
N ARG A 67 -28.80 -29.67 39.56
CA ARG A 67 -27.88 -30.54 38.82
C ARG A 67 -28.09 -30.22 37.34
N ARG A 68 -27.56 -29.09 36.90
CA ARG A 68 -27.28 -28.86 35.48
C ARG A 68 -26.37 -30.00 35.07
N LEU A 69 -26.91 -30.96 34.35
CA LEU A 69 -26.10 -31.92 33.62
C LEU A 69 -25.10 -31.08 32.81
N PRO A 70 -23.79 -31.35 32.88
CA PRO A 70 -22.85 -30.63 32.04
C PRO A 70 -23.33 -30.79 30.60
N PHE A 71 -23.50 -29.67 29.89
CA PHE A 71 -23.68 -29.72 28.44
C PHE A 71 -22.59 -30.64 27.92
N PRO A 72 -22.94 -31.67 27.13
CA PRO A 72 -21.91 -32.52 26.55
C PRO A 72 -20.95 -31.59 25.82
N LEU A 73 -19.68 -31.62 26.23
CA LEU A 73 -18.63 -30.92 25.52
C LEU A 73 -18.63 -31.55 24.13
N VAL A 74 -19.23 -30.87 23.15
CA VAL A 74 -19.10 -31.25 21.75
C VAL A 74 -17.59 -31.24 21.51
N PRO A 75 -16.96 -32.37 21.16
CA PRO A 75 -15.53 -32.38 20.89
C PRO A 75 -15.27 -31.34 19.81
N GLN A 76 -14.47 -30.32 20.13
CA GLN A 76 -14.05 -29.35 19.12
C GLN A 76 -13.29 -30.16 18.07
N GLN A 77 -13.88 -30.32 16.88
CA GLN A 77 -13.23 -30.99 15.77
C GLN A 77 -11.92 -30.24 15.51
N GLN A 78 -10.80 -30.96 15.53
CA GLN A 78 -9.53 -30.36 15.18
C GLN A 78 -9.64 -29.80 13.76
N PRO A 79 -9.14 -28.58 13.54
CA PRO A 79 -9.23 -27.99 12.22
C PRO A 79 -8.46 -28.85 11.22
N GLU A 80 -9.04 -29.01 10.04
CA GLU A 80 -8.43 -29.78 8.96
C GLU A 80 -7.04 -29.22 8.62
N GLN A 81 -6.05 -30.12 8.59
CA GLN A 81 -4.70 -29.78 8.17
C GLN A 81 -4.65 -29.83 6.64
N GLN A 82 -4.36 -28.68 6.02
CA GLN A 82 -4.21 -28.58 4.57
C GLN A 82 -2.84 -29.13 4.16
N ALA A 83 -2.78 -29.80 3.00
CA ALA A 83 -1.53 -30.26 2.40
C ALA A 83 -0.56 -29.07 2.17
N PRO A 84 0.76 -29.30 2.24
CA PRO A 84 1.73 -28.26 1.89
C PRO A 84 1.56 -27.85 0.42
N PRO A 85 1.87 -26.59 0.07
CA PRO A 85 1.86 -26.15 -1.32
C PRO A 85 2.87 -26.96 -2.15
N VAL A 86 2.48 -27.36 -3.36
CA VAL A 86 3.32 -28.12 -4.29
C VAL A 86 4.11 -27.22 -5.23
N GLN A 87 3.68 -25.97 -5.40
CA GLN A 87 4.33 -24.97 -6.22
C GLN A 87 4.18 -23.58 -5.58
N ARG A 88 5.15 -22.69 -5.84
CA ARG A 88 5.08 -21.28 -5.45
C ARG A 88 5.40 -20.42 -6.66
N LEU A 89 4.58 -19.40 -6.92
CA LEU A 89 4.79 -18.47 -8.03
C LEU A 89 5.00 -17.06 -7.49
N ARG A 90 5.96 -16.34 -8.04
CA ARG A 90 6.17 -14.92 -7.75
C ARG A 90 5.56 -14.09 -8.86
N VAL A 91 4.88 -13.02 -8.47
CA VAL A 91 4.16 -12.14 -9.38
C VAL A 91 4.69 -10.73 -9.22
N ARG A 92 5.10 -10.11 -10.32
CA ARG A 92 5.33 -8.66 -10.42
C ARG A 92 4.08 -8.01 -11.00
N TYR A 93 3.63 -6.92 -10.39
CA TYR A 93 2.47 -6.18 -10.85
C TYR A 93 2.67 -4.67 -10.71
N ALA A 94 1.89 -3.91 -11.49
CA ALA A 94 1.87 -2.46 -11.46
C ALA A 94 0.63 -1.91 -10.75
N LYS A 95 0.78 -0.73 -10.13
CA LYS A 95 -0.31 0.12 -9.64
C LYS A 95 -0.21 1.48 -10.30
N ARG A 96 -1.15 1.78 -11.20
CA ARG A 96 -1.13 2.99 -12.02
C ARG A 96 -2.41 3.81 -11.87
N GLY A 97 -2.35 5.05 -12.35
CA GLY A 97 -3.50 5.95 -12.39
C GLY A 97 -4.18 6.10 -11.02
N ARG A 98 -5.50 5.88 -10.98
CA ARG A 98 -6.30 6.03 -9.75
C ARG A 98 -6.00 4.96 -8.69
N LEU A 99 -5.43 3.82 -9.08
CA LEU A 99 -5.19 2.70 -8.15
C LEU A 99 -3.95 2.89 -7.29
N ARG A 100 -3.13 3.92 -7.58
CA ARG A 100 -2.08 4.37 -6.65
C ARG A 100 -2.62 4.81 -5.29
N PHE A 101 -3.90 5.18 -5.21
CA PHE A 101 -4.58 5.58 -3.97
C PHE A 101 -5.23 4.40 -3.23
N THR A 102 -5.13 3.19 -3.77
CA THR A 102 -5.64 1.99 -3.14
C THR A 102 -4.71 1.56 -2.00
N SER A 103 -5.27 1.36 -0.80
CA SER A 103 -4.50 0.85 0.33
C SER A 103 -4.02 -0.57 0.06
N HIS A 104 -2.95 -0.99 0.75
CA HIS A 104 -2.47 -2.37 0.65
C HIS A 104 -3.59 -3.40 0.94
N ARG A 105 -4.43 -3.14 1.94
CA ARG A 105 -5.55 -4.04 2.32
C ARG A 105 -6.61 -4.15 1.22
N ASP A 106 -6.93 -3.03 0.57
CA ASP A 106 -7.94 -3.03 -0.49
C ASP A 106 -7.42 -3.73 -1.74
N PHE A 107 -6.12 -3.56 -2.03
CA PHE A 107 -5.44 -4.34 -3.05
C PHE A 107 -5.50 -5.84 -2.74
N SER A 108 -5.11 -6.27 -1.53
CA SER A 108 -5.12 -7.69 -1.15
C SER A 108 -6.50 -8.32 -1.33
N ARG A 109 -7.57 -7.62 -0.92
CA ARG A 109 -8.96 -8.07 -1.14
C ARG A 109 -9.33 -8.17 -2.62
N ALA A 110 -8.93 -7.18 -3.42
CA ALA A 110 -9.20 -7.20 -4.86
C ALA A 110 -8.48 -8.37 -5.54
N PHE A 111 -7.23 -8.62 -5.13
CA PHE A 111 -6.38 -9.69 -5.64
C PHE A 111 -6.89 -11.07 -5.22
N GLU A 112 -7.26 -11.28 -3.95
CA GLU A 112 -7.92 -12.52 -3.48
C GLU A 112 -9.18 -12.84 -4.29
N ARG A 113 -10.00 -11.83 -4.59
CA ARG A 113 -11.17 -12.00 -5.46
C ARG A 113 -10.80 -12.33 -6.89
N ALA A 114 -9.69 -11.80 -7.40
CA ALA A 114 -9.22 -12.09 -8.77
C ALA A 114 -8.75 -13.53 -8.87
N VAL A 115 -7.92 -13.98 -7.93
CA VAL A 115 -7.48 -15.38 -7.77
C VAL A 115 -8.66 -16.34 -7.73
N PHE A 116 -9.71 -16.00 -6.96
CA PHE A 116 -10.94 -16.80 -6.90
C PHE A 116 -11.71 -16.83 -8.24
N ARG A 117 -11.88 -15.68 -8.91
CA ARG A 117 -12.55 -15.61 -10.22
C ARG A 117 -11.80 -16.37 -11.31
N ALA A 118 -10.48 -16.26 -11.31
CA ALA A 118 -9.58 -16.95 -12.22
C ALA A 118 -9.48 -18.46 -11.94
N ARG A 119 -10.03 -18.93 -10.80
CA ARG A 119 -9.95 -20.34 -10.35
C ARG A 119 -8.51 -20.84 -10.24
N ILE A 120 -7.60 -19.96 -9.80
CA ILE A 120 -6.21 -20.35 -9.51
C ILE A 120 -6.23 -21.41 -8.39
N PRO A 121 -5.54 -22.56 -8.54
CA PRO A 121 -5.56 -23.65 -7.56
C PRO A 121 -4.68 -23.31 -6.35
N MET A 122 -5.15 -22.39 -5.51
CA MET A 122 -4.41 -21.93 -4.33
C MET A 122 -4.30 -23.01 -3.26
N ALA A 123 -3.14 -23.09 -2.61
CA ALA A 123 -3.02 -23.76 -1.32
C ALA A 123 -3.60 -22.86 -0.21
N TYR A 124 -4.22 -23.49 0.79
CA TYR A 124 -4.89 -22.79 1.88
C TYR A 124 -4.15 -22.96 3.21
N SER A 125 -4.34 -22.02 4.13
CA SER A 125 -3.90 -22.16 5.51
C SER A 125 -4.69 -23.26 6.23
N SER A 126 -4.05 -23.98 7.15
CA SER A 126 -4.77 -24.87 8.08
C SER A 126 -5.49 -24.05 9.16
N GLY A 127 -6.57 -24.58 9.74
CA GLY A 127 -7.32 -23.87 10.80
C GLY A 127 -8.83 -23.80 10.54
N PHE A 128 -9.55 -23.15 11.46
CA PHE A 128 -11.01 -22.97 11.36
C PHE A 128 -11.44 -21.93 10.32
N ASN A 129 -10.50 -21.14 9.79
CA ASN A 129 -10.73 -20.11 8.78
C ASN A 129 -9.64 -20.19 7.70
N PRO A 130 -9.68 -21.23 6.84
CA PRO A 130 -8.70 -21.39 5.78
C PRO A 130 -8.77 -20.20 4.82
N HIS A 131 -7.62 -19.58 4.54
CA HIS A 131 -7.47 -18.50 3.57
C HIS A 131 -6.40 -18.86 2.54
N PRO A 132 -6.49 -18.35 1.31
CA PRO A 132 -5.48 -18.59 0.29
C PRO A 132 -4.12 -18.08 0.78
N ARG A 133 -3.07 -18.88 0.58
CA ARG A 133 -1.70 -18.52 0.98
C ARG A 133 -1.10 -17.55 -0.03
N ILE A 134 -1.12 -16.27 0.33
CA ILE A 134 -0.53 -15.18 -0.43
C ILE A 134 0.43 -14.40 0.48
N SER A 135 1.66 -14.20 0.03
CA SER A 135 2.66 -13.39 0.73
C SER A 135 2.93 -12.12 -0.06
N TYR A 136 2.66 -10.96 0.53
CA TYR A 136 2.90 -9.66 -0.09
C TYR A 136 4.21 -9.07 0.44
N ALA A 137 5.00 -8.44 -0.43
CA ALA A 137 6.29 -7.87 -0.06
C ALA A 137 6.45 -6.43 -0.58
N GLY A 138 7.06 -5.56 0.24
CA GLY A 138 7.51 -4.23 -0.21
C GLY A 138 6.43 -3.28 -0.75
N ALA A 139 5.21 -3.31 -0.19
CA ALA A 139 4.10 -2.49 -0.68
C ALA A 139 4.45 -0.99 -0.74
N ALA A 140 4.19 -0.33 -1.87
CA ALA A 140 4.41 1.11 -2.01
C ALA A 140 3.50 1.92 -1.06
N PRO A 141 3.94 3.12 -0.61
CA PRO A 141 3.08 4.04 0.11
C PRO A 141 1.85 4.44 -0.71
N THR A 142 0.70 4.56 -0.07
CA THR A 142 -0.52 5.06 -0.71
C THR A 142 -0.28 6.46 -1.30
N GLY A 143 -0.70 6.67 -2.54
CA GLY A 143 -0.49 7.90 -3.29
C GLY A 143 0.61 7.77 -4.34
N SER A 144 1.52 6.80 -4.20
CA SER A 144 2.59 6.51 -5.16
C SER A 144 2.17 5.46 -6.19
N ALA A 145 2.50 5.70 -7.46
CA ALA A 145 2.46 4.66 -8.49
C ALA A 145 3.65 3.70 -8.30
N SER A 146 3.51 2.48 -8.81
CA SER A 146 4.61 1.51 -8.75
C SER A 146 4.54 0.55 -9.93
N GLU A 147 5.70 0.30 -10.53
CA GLU A 147 5.96 -0.72 -11.56
C GLU A 147 6.58 -1.99 -10.97
N ALA A 148 6.96 -1.94 -9.69
CA ALA A 148 7.71 -2.99 -9.00
C ALA A 148 7.03 -3.35 -7.68
N GLU A 149 5.77 -3.79 -7.75
CA GLU A 149 5.11 -4.46 -6.62
C GLU A 149 5.24 -5.97 -6.76
N TYR A 150 5.39 -6.67 -5.63
CA TYR A 150 5.59 -8.12 -5.64
C TYR A 150 4.72 -8.84 -4.65
N LEU A 151 4.31 -10.05 -5.04
CA LEU A 151 3.67 -11.02 -4.17
C LEU A 151 4.08 -12.44 -4.57
N GLU A 152 3.80 -13.38 -3.68
CA GLU A 152 4.04 -14.79 -3.90
C GLU A 152 2.78 -15.59 -3.59
N LEU A 153 2.41 -16.46 -4.53
CA LEU A 153 1.28 -17.39 -4.44
C LEU A 153 1.81 -18.76 -4.04
N ALA A 154 1.13 -19.44 -3.12
CA ALA A 154 1.37 -20.85 -2.88
C ALA A 154 0.20 -21.67 -3.46
N LEU A 155 0.51 -22.68 -4.27
CA LEU A 155 -0.46 -23.42 -5.07
C LEU A 155 -0.59 -24.88 -4.62
N ALA A 156 -1.79 -25.42 -4.75
CA ALA A 156 -2.14 -26.81 -4.47
C ALA A 156 -1.86 -27.74 -5.68
N GLU A 157 -1.76 -27.17 -6.88
CA GLU A 157 -1.45 -27.88 -8.12
C GLU A 157 -0.31 -27.19 -8.85
N VAL A 158 0.43 -27.95 -9.67
CA VAL A 158 1.45 -27.41 -10.58
C VAL A 158 0.75 -26.84 -11.80
N VAL A 159 1.00 -25.57 -12.10
CA VAL A 159 0.44 -24.85 -13.24
C VAL A 159 1.54 -24.17 -14.04
N VAL A 160 1.22 -23.81 -15.28
CA VAL A 160 2.12 -23.03 -16.14
C VAL A 160 2.06 -21.54 -15.72
N PRO A 161 3.19 -20.90 -15.39
CA PRO A 161 3.20 -19.49 -14.97
C PRO A 161 2.55 -18.53 -15.97
N ALA A 162 2.70 -18.78 -17.27
CA ALA A 162 2.10 -17.98 -18.33
C ALA A 162 0.55 -18.04 -18.33
N ASP A 163 -0.03 -19.20 -17.97
CA ASP A 163 -1.49 -19.33 -17.87
C ASP A 163 -2.02 -18.53 -16.67
N VAL A 164 -1.31 -18.60 -15.53
CA VAL A 164 -1.63 -17.80 -14.34
C VAL A 164 -1.53 -16.30 -14.63
N HIS A 165 -0.51 -15.88 -15.39
CA HIS A 165 -0.39 -14.51 -15.85
C HIS A 165 -1.64 -14.06 -16.61
N ALA A 166 -2.02 -14.79 -17.68
CA ALA A 166 -3.17 -14.44 -18.50
C ALA A 166 -4.49 -14.42 -17.70
N GLN A 167 -4.70 -15.42 -16.84
CA GLN A 167 -5.90 -15.53 -16.01
C GLN A 167 -6.01 -14.39 -14.99
N LEU A 168 -4.90 -13.99 -14.36
CA LEU A 168 -4.89 -12.88 -13.42
C LEU A 168 -5.07 -11.54 -14.12
N ASP A 169 -4.46 -11.34 -15.29
CA ASP A 169 -4.59 -10.12 -16.09
C ASP A 169 -6.04 -9.90 -16.53
N GLU A 170 -6.74 -10.96 -16.97
CA GLU A 170 -8.17 -10.91 -17.28
C GLU A 170 -9.04 -10.65 -16.04
N ALA A 171 -8.68 -11.24 -14.90
CA ALA A 171 -9.49 -11.16 -13.69
C ALA A 171 -9.32 -9.84 -12.94
N LEU A 172 -8.18 -9.15 -13.05
CA LEU A 172 -7.88 -7.93 -12.30
C LEU A 172 -8.57 -6.69 -12.90
N PRO A 173 -8.92 -5.69 -12.08
CA PRO A 173 -9.48 -4.44 -12.58
C PRO A 173 -8.41 -3.61 -13.31
N PRO A 174 -8.80 -2.78 -14.30
CA PRO A 174 -7.87 -1.91 -15.01
C PRO A 174 -7.01 -1.04 -14.08
N GLY A 175 -5.70 -0.99 -14.32
CA GLY A 175 -4.72 -0.27 -13.51
C GLY A 175 -4.06 -1.10 -12.41
N LEU A 176 -4.45 -2.37 -12.24
CA LEU A 176 -3.68 -3.43 -11.57
C LEU A 176 -3.23 -4.42 -12.64
N ASP A 177 -2.08 -4.14 -13.24
CA ASP A 177 -1.61 -4.90 -14.40
C ASP A 177 -0.58 -5.93 -13.93
N VAL A 178 -0.78 -7.20 -14.30
CA VAL A 178 0.25 -8.22 -14.06
C VAL A 178 1.34 -8.01 -15.09
N LEU A 179 2.58 -7.86 -14.62
CA LEU A 179 3.72 -7.63 -15.51
C LEU A 179 4.49 -8.93 -15.76
N GLU A 180 4.55 -9.80 -14.76
CA GLU A 180 5.33 -11.02 -14.84
C GLU A 180 4.88 -12.04 -13.79
N VAL A 181 4.91 -13.32 -14.17
CA VAL A 181 4.73 -14.44 -13.26
C VAL A 181 5.85 -15.45 -13.52
N VAL A 182 6.62 -15.76 -12.48
CA VAL A 182 7.71 -16.76 -12.54
C VAL A 182 7.54 -17.81 -11.46
N GLU A 183 8.11 -18.98 -11.68
CA GLU A 183 8.24 -19.98 -10.63
C GLU A 183 9.21 -19.50 -9.54
N SER A 184 8.83 -19.66 -8.29
CA SER A 184 9.66 -19.27 -7.16
C SER A 184 10.78 -20.28 -6.96
N PRO A 185 12.05 -19.86 -6.93
CA PRO A 185 13.17 -20.74 -6.57
C PRO A 185 13.21 -21.05 -5.06
N GLY A 186 12.19 -20.61 -4.29
CA GLY A 186 12.19 -20.66 -2.83
C GLY A 186 12.85 -19.44 -2.18
N GLY A 187 12.96 -19.49 -0.85
CA GLY A 187 13.42 -18.37 -0.04
C GLY A 187 12.37 -17.27 0.14
N SER A 188 12.66 -16.33 1.04
CA SER A 188 11.81 -15.18 1.34
C SER A 188 11.92 -14.13 0.23
N LEU A 189 10.81 -13.84 -0.45
CA LEU A 189 10.74 -12.75 -1.42
C LEU A 189 11.05 -11.39 -0.77
N SER A 190 10.59 -11.17 0.46
CA SER A 190 10.82 -9.93 1.19
C SER A 190 12.31 -9.67 1.45
N ASP A 191 13.10 -10.73 1.65
CA ASP A 191 14.54 -10.63 1.92
C ASP A 191 15.31 -10.21 0.67
N LEU A 192 14.73 -10.40 -0.52
CA LEU A 192 15.30 -9.95 -1.79
C LEU A 192 15.06 -8.46 -2.04
N LEU A 193 14.19 -7.80 -1.28
CA LEU A 193 13.82 -6.40 -1.52
C LEU A 193 14.68 -5.49 -0.65
N GLU A 194 15.90 -5.23 -1.10
CA GLU A 194 16.92 -4.48 -0.37
C GLU A 194 16.94 -2.98 -0.72
N GLY A 195 16.43 -2.62 -1.89
CA GLY A 195 16.33 -1.23 -2.31
C GLY A 195 15.21 -0.97 -3.32
N SER A 196 14.94 0.31 -3.55
CA SER A 196 13.95 0.77 -4.54
C SER A 196 14.41 2.03 -5.26
N ARG A 197 14.13 2.07 -6.57
CA ARG A 197 14.38 3.22 -7.44
C ARG A 197 13.07 3.94 -7.72
N TRP A 198 13.09 5.25 -7.55
CA TRP A 198 11.93 6.12 -7.66
C TRP A 198 12.19 7.24 -8.66
N ARG A 199 11.15 7.55 -9.45
CA ARG A 199 11.03 8.84 -10.13
C ARG A 199 10.07 9.71 -9.33
N ILE A 200 10.48 10.94 -9.03
CA ILE A 200 9.65 11.92 -8.33
C ILE A 200 9.55 13.18 -9.18
N ASP A 201 8.35 13.55 -9.62
CA ASP A 201 8.11 14.77 -10.40
C ASP A 201 7.53 15.87 -9.49
N LEU A 202 8.27 16.97 -9.36
CA LEU A 202 7.99 18.09 -8.49
C LEU A 202 7.51 19.31 -9.27
N ALA A 203 6.56 20.04 -8.69
CA ALA A 203 6.19 21.38 -9.15
C ALA A 203 7.12 22.41 -8.50
N ALA A 204 8.40 22.36 -8.87
CA ALA A 204 9.45 23.21 -8.33
C ALA A 204 10.45 23.60 -9.43
N ASP A 205 11.10 24.75 -9.25
CA ASP A 205 12.16 25.24 -10.12
C ASP A 205 13.36 24.28 -10.13
N ARG A 206 13.95 24.06 -11.31
CA ARG A 206 15.02 23.07 -11.51
C ARG A 206 16.31 23.47 -10.81
N ASP A 207 16.69 24.74 -10.85
CA ASP A 207 17.93 25.23 -10.25
C ASP A 207 17.82 25.23 -8.72
N ALA A 208 16.68 25.67 -8.18
CA ALA A 208 16.37 25.55 -6.76
C ALA A 208 16.37 24.09 -6.29
N THR A 209 15.79 23.18 -7.09
CA THR A 209 15.80 21.75 -6.79
C THR A 209 17.22 21.18 -6.80
N THR A 210 18.05 21.58 -7.76
CA THR A 210 19.45 21.15 -7.85
C THR A 210 20.25 21.59 -6.62
N ALA A 211 20.13 22.87 -6.23
CA ALA A 211 20.79 23.38 -5.03
C ALA A 211 20.30 22.68 -3.74
N ALA A 212 19.02 22.31 -3.66
CA ALA A 212 18.47 21.56 -2.54
C ALA A 212 19.03 20.14 -2.45
N VAL A 213 19.11 19.44 -3.59
CA VAL A 213 19.71 18.10 -3.68
C VAL A 213 21.17 18.12 -3.25
N GLU A 214 21.95 19.11 -3.71
CA GLU A 214 23.36 19.26 -3.31
C GLU A 214 23.51 19.44 -1.80
N ARG A 215 22.71 20.32 -1.18
CA ARG A 215 22.72 20.53 0.28
C ARG A 215 22.31 19.29 1.05
N PHE A 216 21.26 18.59 0.59
CA PHE A 216 20.80 17.35 1.21
C PHE A 216 21.89 16.27 1.15
N LEU A 217 22.53 16.09 0.00
CA LEU A 217 23.58 15.08 -0.18
C LEU A 217 24.85 15.39 0.62
N ALA A 218 25.15 16.68 0.81
CA ALA A 218 26.28 17.15 1.62
C ALA A 218 26.06 17.06 3.13
N ALA A 219 24.82 16.90 3.59
CA ALA A 219 24.53 16.68 5.00
C ALA A 219 24.91 15.26 5.42
N ASP A 220 25.53 15.12 6.60
CA ASP A 220 25.82 13.82 7.20
C ASP A 220 24.53 13.10 7.64
N GLU A 221 23.54 13.86 8.12
CA GLU A 221 22.26 13.37 8.61
C GLU A 221 21.15 14.37 8.24
N THR A 222 19.94 13.88 8.00
CA THR A 222 18.74 14.72 7.83
C THR A 222 17.56 14.08 8.56
N LEU A 223 17.31 14.56 9.78
CA LEU A 223 16.23 14.06 10.63
C LEU A 223 14.86 14.52 10.15
N VAL A 224 13.94 13.58 10.02
CA VAL A 224 12.54 13.86 9.66
C VAL A 224 11.59 13.14 10.61
N GLU A 225 10.41 13.72 10.80
CA GLU A 225 9.38 13.13 11.63
C GLU A 225 8.22 12.55 10.82
N ARG A 226 7.74 11.37 11.24
CA ARG A 226 6.57 10.71 10.67
C ARG A 226 5.68 10.11 11.75
N MET A 227 4.37 10.30 11.62
CA MET A 227 3.38 9.66 12.48
C MET A 227 3.36 8.14 12.28
N THR A 228 3.38 7.40 13.38
CA THR A 228 3.25 5.95 13.40
C THR A 228 2.07 5.53 14.28
N LYS A 229 1.73 4.24 14.30
CA LYS A 229 0.73 3.71 15.25
C LYS A 229 1.11 3.93 16.72
N LYS A 230 2.40 4.16 17.03
CA LYS A 230 2.92 4.40 18.38
C LYS A 230 3.19 5.88 18.66
N GLY A 231 2.76 6.79 17.79
CA GLY A 231 3.01 8.23 17.88
C GLY A 231 4.03 8.73 16.87
N MET A 232 4.44 10.00 17.02
CA MET A 232 5.48 10.62 16.21
C MET A 232 6.82 9.94 16.43
N ARG A 233 7.55 9.71 15.32
CA ARG A 233 8.88 9.13 15.34
C ARG A 233 9.80 9.93 14.44
N GLU A 234 10.95 10.30 14.98
CA GLU A 234 12.07 10.91 14.27
C GLU A 234 13.05 9.82 13.79
N PHE A 235 13.65 10.04 12.62
CA PHE A 235 14.69 9.19 12.05
C PHE A 235 15.42 9.91 10.92
N ASP A 236 16.64 9.45 10.62
CA ASP A 236 17.45 9.95 9.52
C ASP A 236 16.91 9.49 8.16
N ALA A 237 16.52 10.46 7.32
CA ALA A 237 16.15 10.22 5.93
C ALA A 237 17.37 10.12 5.00
N ARG A 238 18.48 10.83 5.32
CA ARG A 238 19.66 10.92 4.46
C ARG A 238 20.42 9.60 4.38
N GLY A 239 20.53 8.87 5.49
CA GLY A 239 21.25 7.61 5.58
C GLY A 239 20.68 6.48 4.73
N ALA A 240 19.43 6.57 4.28
CA ALA A 240 18.84 5.60 3.36
C ALA A 240 19.01 5.98 1.88
N VAL A 241 19.40 7.21 1.56
CA VAL A 241 19.56 7.69 0.18
C VAL A 241 20.90 7.22 -0.37
N VAL A 242 20.84 6.31 -1.34
CA VAL A 242 22.00 5.78 -2.06
C VAL A 242 22.39 6.73 -3.20
N SER A 243 21.40 7.22 -3.93
CA SER A 243 21.56 8.25 -4.95
C SER A 243 20.34 9.14 -5.03
N LEU A 244 20.56 10.40 -5.39
CA LEU A 244 19.53 11.40 -5.62
C LEU A 244 20.04 12.35 -6.71
N VAL A 245 19.37 12.36 -7.86
CA VAL A 245 19.82 13.10 -9.05
C VAL A 245 18.66 13.88 -9.64
N VAL A 246 18.89 15.15 -9.99
CA VAL A 246 17.97 15.93 -10.81
C VAL A 246 18.12 15.51 -12.26
N LEU A 247 17.03 15.03 -12.86
CA LEU A 247 17.03 14.58 -14.25
C LEU A 247 17.08 15.78 -15.22
N PRO A 248 17.52 15.55 -16.48
CA PRO A 248 17.34 16.52 -17.55
C PRO A 248 15.87 16.88 -17.74
N GLU A 249 15.60 18.04 -18.34
CA GLU A 249 14.24 18.42 -18.69
C GLU A 249 13.60 17.39 -19.61
N ASP A 250 12.39 16.98 -19.24
CA ASP A 250 11.59 16.01 -19.99
C ASP A 250 10.31 16.73 -20.45
N PRO A 251 10.13 16.97 -21.76
CA PRO A 251 8.91 17.58 -22.29
C PRO A 251 7.64 16.81 -21.89
N ALA A 252 7.74 15.50 -21.64
CA ALA A 252 6.62 14.67 -21.20
C ALA A 252 6.27 14.86 -19.71
N ALA A 253 7.16 15.45 -18.91
CA ALA A 253 6.92 15.73 -17.49
C ALA A 253 6.03 16.97 -17.25
N GLY A 254 5.53 17.61 -18.31
CA GLY A 254 4.58 18.72 -18.20
C GLY A 254 5.17 19.94 -17.48
N GLY A 255 6.46 20.22 -17.68
CA GLY A 255 7.17 21.32 -17.03
C GLY A 255 7.52 21.07 -15.56
N ARG A 256 7.43 19.83 -15.08
CA ARG A 256 7.85 19.44 -13.72
C ARG A 256 9.34 19.10 -13.69
N THR A 257 9.98 19.36 -12.56
CA THR A 257 11.35 18.91 -12.30
C THR A 257 11.32 17.47 -11.82
N SER A 258 12.03 16.57 -12.51
CA SER A 258 12.08 15.15 -12.16
C SER A 258 13.34 14.81 -11.35
N LEU A 259 13.18 14.01 -10.31
CA LEU A 259 14.25 13.41 -9.51
C LEU A 259 14.31 11.90 -9.76
N ASP A 260 15.53 11.36 -9.86
CA ASP A 260 15.80 9.93 -9.74
C ASP A 260 16.38 9.65 -8.36
N VAL A 261 15.76 8.75 -7.61
CA VAL A 261 16.12 8.46 -6.22
C VAL A 261 16.28 6.96 -6.02
N VAL A 262 17.42 6.53 -5.48
CA VAL A 262 17.59 5.16 -5.01
C VAL A 262 17.61 5.15 -3.50
N LEU A 263 16.69 4.37 -2.91
CA LEU A 263 16.55 4.20 -1.47
C LEU A 263 16.94 2.79 -1.06
N ARG A 264 17.83 2.68 -0.08
CA ARG A 264 18.09 1.44 0.65
C ARG A 264 16.96 1.17 1.63
N HIS A 265 16.48 -0.06 1.68
CA HIS A 265 15.49 -0.48 2.65
C HIS A 265 16.15 -0.75 4.01
N GLY A 266 15.50 -0.28 5.07
CA GLY A 266 15.99 -0.40 6.44
C GLY A 266 14.87 -0.25 7.44
N THR A 267 15.23 -0.24 8.73
CA THR A 267 14.29 -0.01 9.83
C THR A 267 14.76 1.18 10.66
N PRO A 268 14.03 2.32 10.68
CA PRO A 268 12.75 2.55 10.00
C PRO A 268 12.90 2.69 8.47
N ALA A 269 11.85 2.31 7.74
CA ALA A 269 11.85 2.46 6.29
C ALA A 269 11.70 3.94 5.90
N VAL A 270 12.68 4.46 5.16
CA VAL A 270 12.61 5.79 4.53
C VAL A 270 11.79 5.68 3.26
N ARG A 271 10.79 6.55 3.14
CA ARG A 271 9.91 6.67 1.97
C ARG A 271 10.38 7.82 1.09
N PRO A 272 10.00 7.83 -0.19
CA PRO A 272 10.25 8.99 -1.04
C PRO A 272 9.65 10.29 -0.47
N ASP A 273 8.52 10.25 0.26
CA ASP A 273 7.98 11.43 0.95
C ASP A 273 8.91 11.97 2.05
N ASP A 274 9.66 11.08 2.70
CA ASP A 274 10.59 11.45 3.76
C ASP A 274 11.81 12.18 3.16
N VAL A 275 12.24 11.81 1.96
CA VAL A 275 13.28 12.53 1.20
C VAL A 275 12.80 13.94 0.84
N LEU A 276 11.55 14.09 0.41
CA LEU A 276 10.99 15.40 0.10
C LEU A 276 10.92 16.30 1.34
N ARG A 277 10.52 15.75 2.49
CA ARG A 277 10.59 16.46 3.78
C ARG A 277 12.01 16.85 4.15
N GLY A 278 12.98 15.99 3.86
CA GLY A 278 14.41 16.28 4.05
C GLY A 278 14.88 17.46 3.20
N LEU A 279 14.55 17.46 1.91
CA LEU A 279 14.87 18.56 0.98
C LEU A 279 14.25 19.90 1.45
N GLU A 280 12.99 19.85 1.90
CA GLU A 280 12.32 21.02 2.47
C GLU A 280 13.04 21.49 3.75
N SER A 281 13.41 20.57 4.65
CA SER A 281 14.08 20.92 5.91
C SER A 281 15.46 21.54 5.73
N VAL A 282 16.25 21.09 4.75
CA VAL A 282 17.65 21.56 4.58
C VAL A 282 17.77 22.75 3.65
N ALA A 283 16.83 22.93 2.73
CA ALA A 283 16.95 23.92 1.66
C ALA A 283 15.71 24.81 1.49
N GLY A 284 14.64 24.58 2.26
CA GLY A 284 13.39 25.30 2.11
C GLY A 284 12.69 25.04 0.77
N LEU A 285 13.02 23.94 0.08
CA LEU A 285 12.40 23.59 -1.19
C LEU A 285 11.02 22.98 -0.92
N PRO A 286 9.91 23.68 -1.22
CA PRO A 286 8.60 23.04 -1.13
C PRO A 286 8.53 21.97 -2.22
N ALA A 287 8.01 20.79 -1.89
CA ALA A 287 7.73 19.76 -2.89
C ALA A 287 6.69 20.20 -3.96
N GLY A 288 6.05 21.36 -3.75
CA GLY A 288 4.98 21.91 -4.58
C GLY A 288 3.64 21.20 -4.34
N GLU A 289 2.62 21.59 -5.10
CA GLU A 289 1.34 20.89 -5.05
C GLU A 289 1.47 19.49 -5.69
N ALA A 290 1.13 18.47 -4.89
CA ALA A 290 0.99 17.07 -5.31
C ALA A 290 2.22 16.50 -6.06
N PRO A 291 3.33 16.19 -5.38
CA PRO A 291 4.43 15.45 -5.99
C PRO A 291 3.93 14.13 -6.59
N LEU A 292 4.39 13.80 -7.80
CA LEU A 292 4.06 12.55 -8.46
C LEU A 292 5.21 11.57 -8.24
N MET A 293 4.92 10.43 -7.64
CA MET A 293 5.94 9.51 -7.18
C MET A 293 5.67 8.15 -7.80
N THR A 294 6.67 7.62 -8.52
CA THR A 294 6.57 6.34 -9.21
C THR A 294 7.76 5.48 -8.84
N ARG A 295 7.53 4.34 -8.21
CA ARG A 295 8.57 3.33 -8.01
C ARG A 295 8.80 2.59 -9.32
N ALA A 296 9.97 2.79 -9.93
CA ALA A 296 10.33 2.17 -11.19
C ALA A 296 10.89 0.75 -10.98
N ALA A 297 11.67 0.54 -9.92
CA ALA A 297 12.28 -0.75 -9.60
C ALA A 297 12.32 -0.99 -8.09
N GLN A 298 12.34 -2.26 -7.71
CA GLN A 298 12.50 -2.72 -6.33
C GLN A 298 13.05 -4.14 -6.36
N GLY A 299 14.07 -4.42 -5.55
CA GLY A 299 14.80 -5.70 -5.58
C GLY A 299 16.13 -5.65 -4.84
N PRO A 300 17.07 -6.57 -5.15
CA PRO A 300 18.40 -6.60 -4.56
C PRO A 300 19.14 -5.29 -4.87
N LEU A 301 19.97 -4.83 -3.94
CA LEU A 301 20.71 -3.57 -4.09
C LEU A 301 22.21 -3.86 -4.18
N SER A 302 22.80 -3.59 -5.33
CA SER A 302 24.25 -3.76 -5.53
C SER A 302 25.06 -2.72 -4.75
N ASP A 303 26.35 -2.98 -4.59
CA ASP A 303 27.31 -2.03 -4.02
C ASP A 303 27.45 -0.75 -4.88
N SER A 304 27.18 -0.85 -6.18
CA SER A 304 27.13 0.30 -7.11
C SER A 304 25.85 1.13 -7.00
N GLY A 305 24.88 0.71 -6.20
CA GLY A 305 23.59 1.38 -6.04
C GLY A 305 22.56 1.05 -7.12
N GLU A 306 22.78 -0.02 -7.90
CA GLU A 306 21.80 -0.51 -8.87
C GLU A 306 20.76 -1.40 -8.18
N VAL A 307 19.50 -1.21 -8.54
CA VAL A 307 18.38 -2.02 -8.05
C VAL A 307 18.10 -3.12 -9.08
N GLY A 308 18.40 -4.36 -8.71
CA GLY A 308 18.22 -5.55 -9.55
C GLY A 308 16.77 -6.05 -9.58
N ASP A 309 16.53 -7.03 -10.45
CA ASP A 309 15.25 -7.72 -10.55
C ASP A 309 15.19 -8.89 -9.54
N PRO A 310 14.26 -8.90 -8.56
CA PRO A 310 14.13 -9.99 -7.60
C PRO A 310 13.53 -11.28 -8.20
N LEU A 311 13.05 -11.23 -9.45
CA LEU A 311 12.52 -12.37 -10.19
C LEU A 311 13.54 -12.98 -11.16
N ALA A 312 14.68 -12.32 -11.39
CA ALA A 312 15.73 -12.88 -12.22
C ALA A 312 16.21 -14.22 -11.64
N ALA A 313 16.38 -15.21 -12.51
CA ALA A 313 16.97 -16.49 -12.13
C ALA A 313 18.34 -16.23 -11.52
N ARG A 314 18.55 -16.66 -10.27
CA ARG A 314 19.87 -16.64 -9.66
C ARG A 314 20.75 -17.62 -10.44
N ALA A 315 21.82 -17.10 -11.06
CA ALA A 315 22.88 -17.91 -11.67
C ALA A 315 23.65 -18.69 -10.60
#